data_AF-A0A3P1SSU7-F1
#
_entry.id   AF-A0A3P1SSU7-F1
#
_cell.length_a   1.000
_cell.length_b   1.000
_cell.length_c   1.000
_cell.angle_alpha   90.00
_cell.angle_beta   90.00
_cell.angle_gamma   90.00
#
_symmetry.space_group_name_H-M   'P 1'
#
loop_
_entity.id
_entity.type
_entity.pdbx_description
1 polymer ?
#
loop_
_entity_poly.entity_id
_entity_poly.type
_entity_poly.pdbx_seq_one_letter_code
_entity_poly.pdbx_strand_id
1 'polypeptide(L)'
;MKQQYKPLDFDRLAELARTKPQVLERYLRLKVNQIFARARPEERLHLQQLQFRIDSVKRRTKTPLAACIKLSQMMHDELWQLQQALNRSTDPALKAEQNTESTGLPSSIDNRPHRRGKVVPLFRSGKFRA
;
A
#
# COMPACT_ATOMS: atom_id res chain seq x y z
N MET A 1 0.81 25.05 7.81
CA MET A 1 1.80 25.44 6.78
C MET A 1 1.39 24.88 5.43
N LYS A 2 1.03 25.74 4.46
CA LYS A 2 0.65 25.30 3.10
C LYS A 2 1.93 24.93 2.34
N GLN A 3 2.19 23.63 2.15
CA GLN A 3 3.31 23.20 1.31
C GLN A 3 2.92 23.37 -0.15
N GLN A 4 3.56 24.30 -0.85
CA GLN A 4 3.46 24.43 -2.29
C GLN A 4 4.08 23.19 -2.92
N TYR A 5 3.24 22.24 -3.35
CA TYR A 5 3.67 21.05 -4.05
C TYR A 5 4.20 21.45 -5.43
N LYS A 6 5.52 21.65 -5.53
CA LYS A 6 6.17 21.82 -6.83
C LYS A 6 6.41 20.42 -7.41
N PRO A 7 5.77 20.05 -8.54
CA PRO A 7 6.05 18.79 -9.19
C PRO A 7 7.53 18.72 -9.57
N LEU A 8 8.09 17.52 -9.54
CA LEU A 8 9.47 17.32 -9.96
C LEU A 8 9.59 17.65 -11.45
N ASP A 9 10.69 18.30 -11.82
CA ASP A 9 10.99 18.66 -13.20
C ASP A 9 11.19 17.39 -14.05
N PHE A 10 10.23 17.14 -14.95
CA PHE A 10 10.16 15.89 -15.71
C PHE A 10 11.34 15.76 -16.68
N ASP A 11 11.70 16.83 -17.37
CA ASP A 11 12.76 16.82 -18.39
C ASP A 11 14.10 16.42 -17.76
N ARG A 12 14.39 16.97 -16.59
CA ARG A 12 15.59 16.65 -15.82
C ARG A 12 15.60 15.18 -15.37
N LEU A 13 14.47 14.64 -14.93
CA LEU A 13 14.37 13.23 -14.53
C LEU A 13 14.52 12.29 -15.73
N ALA A 14 13.96 12.66 -16.88
CA ALA A 14 14.07 11.89 -18.12
C ALA A 14 15.52 11.85 -18.63
N GLU A 15 16.24 12.98 -18.57
CA GLU A 15 17.67 13.04 -18.88
C GLU A 15 18.50 12.14 -17.95
N LEU A 16 18.22 12.22 -16.64
CA LEU A 16 18.86 11.37 -15.63
C LEU A 16 18.59 9.88 -15.85
N ALA A 17 17.38 9.51 -16.27
CA ALA A 17 17.04 8.12 -16.56
C ALA A 17 17.85 7.56 -17.74
N ARG A 18 18.12 8.39 -18.76
CA ARG A 18 18.90 8.01 -19.95
C ARG A 18 20.39 7.95 -19.69
N THR A 19 20.93 8.93 -18.97
CA THR A 19 22.38 9.10 -18.80
C THR A 19 22.94 8.38 -17.58
N LYS A 20 22.23 8.43 -16.43
CA LYS A 20 22.73 7.99 -15.12
C LYS A 20 21.60 7.39 -14.26
N PRO A 21 21.10 6.19 -14.59
CA PRO A 21 19.95 5.58 -13.90
C PRO A 21 20.18 5.36 -12.39
N GLN A 22 21.40 5.08 -11.98
CA GLN A 22 21.76 4.89 -10.56
C GLN A 22 21.60 6.19 -9.74
N VAL A 23 21.90 7.34 -10.35
CA VAL A 23 21.76 8.65 -9.71
C VAL A 23 20.28 8.98 -9.52
N LEU A 24 19.46 8.66 -10.52
CA LEU A 24 18.00 8.80 -10.43
C LEU A 24 17.44 7.96 -9.27
N GLU A 25 17.85 6.69 -9.15
CA GLU A 25 17.39 5.85 -8.05
C GLU A 25 17.76 6.41 -6.68
N ARG A 26 18.99 6.89 -6.52
CA ARG A 26 19.45 7.49 -5.26
C ARG A 26 18.64 8.73 -4.91
N TYR A 27 18.36 9.57 -5.90
CA TYR A 27 17.54 10.76 -5.73
C TYR A 27 16.10 10.40 -5.32
N LEU A 28 15.48 9.41 -5.96
CA LEU A 28 14.14 8.94 -5.60
C LEU A 28 14.09 8.38 -4.17
N ARG A 29 15.07 7.57 -3.77
CA ARG A 29 15.18 7.06 -2.38
C ARG A 29 15.31 8.20 -1.36
N LEU A 30 16.10 9.22 -1.68
CA LEU A 30 16.24 10.39 -0.82
C LEU A 30 14.90 11.13 -0.65
N LYS A 31 14.10 11.26 -1.71
CA LYS A 31 12.75 11.86 -1.63
C LYS A 31 11.81 11.03 -0.77
N VAL A 32 11.82 9.71 -0.92
CA VAL A 32 11.03 8.80 -0.07
C VAL A 32 11.44 8.94 1.40
N ASN A 33 12.74 8.97 1.70
CA ASN A 33 13.23 9.15 3.07
C ASN A 33 12.81 10.49 3.68
N GLN A 34 12.74 11.56 2.89
CA GLN A 34 12.20 12.85 3.34
C GLN A 34 10.73 12.78 3.73
N ILE A 35 9.93 11.95 3.05
CA ILE A 35 8.53 11.70 3.41
C ILE A 35 8.46 10.96 4.74
N PHE A 36 9.25 9.88 4.90
CA PHE A 36 9.32 9.13 6.15
C PHE A 36 9.75 9.97 7.35
N ALA A 37 10.72 10.87 7.17
CA ALA A 37 11.19 11.75 8.23
C ALA A 37 10.10 12.70 8.74
N ARG A 38 9.17 13.09 7.86
CA ARG A 38 8.05 13.99 8.19
C ARG A 38 6.81 13.27 8.72
N ALA A 39 6.70 11.97 8.50
CA ALA A 39 5.55 11.17 8.91
C ALA A 39 5.52 10.97 10.43
N ARG A 40 4.28 10.93 10.98
CA ARG A 40 4.06 10.64 12.40
C ARG A 40 4.44 9.19 12.71
N PRO A 41 4.82 8.86 13.95
CA PRO A 41 5.21 7.49 14.33
C PRO A 41 4.17 6.43 13.95
N GLU A 42 2.89 6.74 14.12
CA GLU A 42 1.75 5.86 13.81
C GLU A 42 1.64 5.55 12.31
N GLU A 43 1.99 6.50 11.45
CA GLU A 43 1.87 6.39 9.99
C GLU A 43 3.10 5.71 9.36
N ARG A 44 4.24 5.67 10.07
CA ARG A 44 5.51 5.14 9.54
C ARG A 44 5.41 3.67 9.15
N LEU A 45 4.73 2.85 9.96
CA LEU A 45 4.55 1.42 9.67
C LEU A 45 3.81 1.22 8.35
N HIS A 46 2.70 1.95 8.16
CA HIS A 46 1.91 1.87 6.95
C HIS A 46 2.71 2.33 5.72
N LEU A 47 3.45 3.44 5.83
CA LEU A 47 4.30 3.93 4.75
C LEU A 47 5.41 2.94 4.37
N GLN A 48 5.99 2.22 5.35
CA GLN A 48 7.00 1.18 5.08
C GLN A 48 6.40 0.00 4.33
N GLN A 49 5.19 -0.43 4.72
CA GLN A 49 4.46 -1.47 4.01
C GLN A 49 4.14 -1.05 2.57
N LEU A 50 3.71 0.21 2.37
CA LEU A 50 3.45 0.76 1.04
C LEU A 50 4.73 0.78 0.18
N GLN A 51 5.85 1.24 0.73
CA GLN A 51 7.14 1.22 0.04
C GLN A 51 7.55 -0.21 -0.35
N PHE A 52 7.38 -1.18 0.55
CA PHE A 52 7.66 -2.59 0.24
C PHE A 52 6.78 -3.11 -0.91
N ARG A 53 5.49 -2.73 -0.94
CA ARG A 53 4.57 -3.09 -2.02
C ARG A 53 5.03 -2.49 -3.36
N ILE A 54 5.42 -1.21 -3.38
CA ILE A 54 5.95 -0.51 -4.56
C ILE A 54 7.22 -1.22 -5.08
N ASP A 55 8.17 -1.52 -4.19
CA ASP A 55 9.41 -2.20 -4.57
C ASP A 55 9.15 -3.61 -5.10
N SER A 56 8.17 -4.30 -4.53
CA SER A 56 7.76 -5.63 -4.99
C SER A 56 7.11 -5.58 -6.37
N VAL A 57 6.30 -4.57 -6.67
CA VAL A 57 5.76 -4.36 -8.02
C VAL A 57 6.91 -4.14 -9.01
N LYS A 58 7.83 -3.22 -8.71
CA LYS A 58 9.00 -2.95 -9.56
C LYS A 58 9.82 -4.20 -9.84
N ARG A 59 10.06 -5.04 -8.83
CA ARG A 59 10.83 -6.30 -8.95
C ARG A 59 10.11 -7.38 -9.77
N ARG A 60 8.78 -7.46 -9.67
CA ARG A 60 7.97 -8.49 -10.34
C ARG A 60 7.67 -8.17 -11.80
N THR A 61 7.68 -6.89 -12.17
CA THR A 61 7.42 -6.46 -13.55
C THR A 61 8.63 -6.63 -14.45
N LYS A 62 8.42 -7.15 -15.66
CA LYS A 62 9.49 -7.41 -16.64
C LYS A 62 10.06 -6.14 -17.27
N THR A 63 9.28 -5.06 -17.33
CA THR A 63 9.67 -3.81 -17.99
C THR A 63 9.36 -2.60 -17.11
N PRO A 64 10.15 -1.52 -17.19
CA PRO A 64 9.92 -0.30 -16.40
C PRO A 64 8.59 0.39 -16.74
N LEU A 65 8.14 0.29 -18.00
CA LEU A 65 6.84 0.83 -18.41
C LEU A 65 5.68 0.05 -17.77
N ALA A 66 5.77 -1.29 -17.72
CA ALA A 66 4.76 -2.09 -17.03
C ALA A 66 4.72 -1.77 -15.52
N ALA A 67 5.87 -1.51 -14.90
CA ALA A 67 5.93 -1.02 -13.51
C ALA A 67 5.20 0.32 -13.37
N CYS A 68 5.44 1.28 -14.28
CA CYS A 68 4.78 2.58 -14.26
C CYS A 68 3.25 2.46 -14.31
N ILE A 69 2.72 1.66 -15.24
CA ILE A 69 1.28 1.42 -15.38
C ILE A 69 0.70 0.79 -14.11
N LYS A 70 1.40 -0.19 -13.53
CA LYS A 70 0.94 -0.85 -12.30
C LYS A 70 0.94 0.09 -11.10
N LEU A 71 1.95 0.95 -10.99
CA LEU A 71 2.03 1.95 -9.93
C LEU A 71 0.96 3.03 -10.11
N SER A 72 0.67 3.47 -11.34
CA SER A 72 -0.41 4.43 -11.60
C SER A 72 -1.79 3.87 -11.25
N GLN A 73 -2.03 2.59 -11.54
CA GLN A 73 -3.24 1.86 -11.10
C GLN A 73 -3.36 1.88 -9.58
N MET A 74 -2.30 1.48 -8.85
CA MET A 74 -2.31 1.51 -7.39
C MET A 74 -2.62 2.90 -6.83
N MET A 75 -2.04 3.96 -7.39
CA MET A 75 -2.35 5.33 -6.95
C MET A 75 -3.82 5.71 -7.17
N HIS A 76 -4.40 5.29 -8.30
CA HIS A 76 -5.82 5.56 -8.60
C HIS A 76 -6.74 4.77 -7.67
N ASP A 77 -6.40 3.53 -7.34
CA ASP A 77 -7.18 2.70 -6.40
C ASP A 77 -7.25 3.34 -5.00
N GLU A 78 -6.14 3.90 -4.51
CA GLU A 78 -6.12 4.61 -3.22
C GLU A 78 -6.91 5.92 -3.27
N LEU A 79 -6.81 6.68 -4.38
CA LEU A 79 -7.62 7.89 -4.58
C LEU A 79 -9.11 7.56 -4.61
N TRP A 80 -9.49 6.49 -5.29
CA TRP A 80 -10.88 6.04 -5.38
C TRP A 80 -11.42 5.61 -4.02
N GLN A 81 -10.61 4.93 -3.20
CA GLN A 81 -10.97 4.61 -1.82
C GLN A 81 -11.18 5.86 -0.98
N LEU A 82 -10.28 6.85 -1.09
CA LEU A 82 -10.41 8.12 -0.40
C LEU A 82 -11.68 8.86 -0.83
N GLN A 83 -11.95 8.94 -2.13
CA GLN A 83 -13.15 9.59 -2.67
C GLN A 83 -14.43 8.95 -2.13
N GLN A 84 -14.50 7.62 -2.08
CA GLN A 84 -15.63 6.90 -1.51
C GLN A 84 -15.79 7.19 -0.01
N ALA A 85 -14.70 7.20 0.75
CA ALA A 85 -14.74 7.48 2.19
C ALA A 85 -15.24 8.91 2.47
N LEU A 86 -14.79 9.89 1.69
CA LEU A 86 -15.24 11.28 1.77
C LEU A 86 -16.73 11.40 1.41
N ASN A 87 -17.15 10.82 0.29
CA ASN A 87 -18.54 10.91 -0.17
C ASN A 87 -19.51 10.19 0.78
N ARG A 88 -19.10 9.09 1.41
CA ARG A 88 -19.90 8.39 2.44
C ARG A 88 -20.17 9.28 3.66
N SER A 89 -19.22 10.13 4.03
CA SER A 89 -19.38 11.04 5.18
C SER A 89 -20.30 12.23 4.90
N THR A 90 -20.49 12.58 3.62
CA THR A 90 -21.38 13.67 3.18
C THR A 90 -22.81 13.24 2.90
N ASP A 91 -23.07 11.93 2.81
CA ASP A 91 -24.40 11.40 2.47
C ASP A 91 -25.33 11.45 3.71
N PRO A 92 -26.39 12.28 3.71
CA PRO A 92 -27.25 12.45 4.88
C PRO A 92 -28.04 11.18 5.25
N ALA A 93 -28.26 10.28 4.30
CA ALA A 93 -29.02 9.04 4.52
C ALA A 93 -28.31 8.02 5.44
N LEU A 94 -26.98 8.05 5.53
CA LEU A 94 -26.18 7.10 6.32
C LEU A 94 -25.89 7.56 7.76
N LYS A 95 -26.26 8.80 8.12
CA LYS A 95 -26.10 9.30 9.50
C LYS A 95 -27.12 8.70 10.49
N ALA A 96 -28.21 8.10 9.99
CA ALA A 96 -29.27 7.55 10.82
C ALA A 96 -28.93 6.18 11.44
N GLU A 97 -27.96 5.43 10.89
CA GLU A 97 -27.69 4.04 11.30
C GLU A 97 -26.54 3.89 12.33
N GLN A 98 -25.89 4.98 12.76
CA GLN A 98 -24.73 4.91 13.66
C GLN A 98 -25.08 5.14 15.15
N ASN A 99 -26.34 5.42 15.50
CA ASN A 99 -26.76 5.80 16.87
C ASN A 99 -27.53 4.71 17.64
N THR A 100 -27.76 3.53 17.06
CA THR A 100 -28.40 2.40 17.74
C THR A 100 -27.50 1.20 17.63
N GLU A 101 -26.65 0.98 18.63
CA GLU A 101 -26.17 -0.34 19.12
C GLU A 101 -24.94 -0.14 20.02
N SER A 102 -25.17 0.45 21.20
CA SER A 102 -24.31 0.26 22.36
C SER A 102 -24.77 -0.98 23.12
N THR A 103 -24.33 -2.18 22.74
CA THR A 103 -24.17 -3.36 23.63
C THR A 103 -23.29 -4.42 22.96
N GLY A 104 -22.06 -4.60 23.47
CA GLY A 104 -21.28 -5.84 23.33
C GLY A 104 -20.15 -5.86 22.29
N LEU A 105 -18.89 -5.84 22.75
CA LEU A 105 -17.69 -6.26 21.99
C LEU A 105 -17.54 -7.81 22.03
N PRO A 106 -16.77 -8.50 21.15
CA PRO A 106 -15.47 -8.07 20.63
C PRO A 106 -15.33 -8.03 19.10
N SER A 107 -14.35 -7.21 18.72
CA SER A 107 -13.76 -7.01 17.39
C SER A 107 -13.48 -8.30 16.61
N SER A 108 -14.06 -8.41 15.41
CA SER A 108 -13.60 -9.36 14.38
C SER A 108 -13.48 -8.63 13.05
N ILE A 109 -12.32 -8.02 12.83
CA ILE A 109 -11.88 -7.61 11.50
C ILE A 109 -11.37 -8.87 10.81
N ASP A 110 -12.20 -9.51 9.99
CA ASP A 110 -11.79 -10.13 8.72
C ASP A 110 -13.04 -10.70 8.01
N ASN A 111 -13.44 -10.09 6.89
CA ASN A 111 -14.48 -10.66 6.03
C ASN A 111 -13.99 -10.73 4.58
N ARG A 112 -12.81 -11.32 4.38
CA ARG A 112 -12.49 -11.98 3.10
C ARG A 112 -12.72 -13.48 3.26
N PRO A 113 -13.41 -14.15 2.33
CA PRO A 113 -13.45 -15.60 2.32
C PRO A 113 -12.04 -16.13 2.04
N HIS A 114 -11.28 -16.40 3.10
CA HIS A 114 -10.05 -17.16 3.06
C HIS A 114 -10.43 -18.57 2.61
N ARG A 115 -10.17 -18.91 1.33
CA ARG A 115 -10.18 -20.31 0.87
C ARG A 115 -9.21 -21.09 1.75
N ARG A 116 -9.73 -21.84 2.73
CA ARG A 116 -8.95 -22.77 3.55
C ARG A 116 -8.36 -23.82 2.62
N GLY A 117 -7.09 -23.65 2.25
CA GLY A 117 -6.30 -24.74 1.69
C GLY A 117 -6.32 -25.88 2.70
N LYS A 118 -6.69 -27.08 2.26
CA LYS A 118 -6.63 -28.27 3.10
C LYS A 118 -5.16 -28.57 3.38
N VAL A 119 -4.72 -28.36 4.62
CA VAL A 119 -3.40 -28.82 5.07
C VAL A 119 -3.51 -30.34 5.24
N VAL A 120 -2.79 -31.09 4.40
CA VAL A 120 -2.66 -32.54 4.51
C VAL A 120 -1.53 -32.82 5.51
N PRO A 121 -1.79 -33.39 6.69
CA PRO A 121 -0.72 -33.74 7.62
C PRO A 121 0.04 -34.97 7.09
N LEU A 122 1.33 -34.80 6.81
CA LEU A 122 2.27 -35.89 6.59
C LEU A 122 2.76 -36.43 7.94
N PHE A 123 1.94 -37.21 8.63
CA PHE A 123 2.42 -38.10 9.68
C PHE A 123 2.29 -39.55 9.21
N ARG A 124 3.41 -40.12 8.73
CA ARG A 124 3.56 -41.57 8.60
C ARG A 124 3.71 -42.14 10.01
N SER A 125 2.66 -42.80 10.49
CA SER A 125 2.76 -43.74 11.60
C SER A 125 3.65 -44.90 11.18
N GLY A 126 4.92 -44.85 11.58
CA GLY A 126 5.87 -45.94 11.47
C GLY A 126 6.44 -46.19 12.86
N LYS A 127 5.95 -47.24 13.52
CA LYS A 127 6.42 -47.70 14.83
C LYS A 127 7.92 -48.01 14.73
N PHE A 128 8.78 -47.18 15.32
CA PHE A 128 10.15 -47.58 15.62
C PHE A 128 10.10 -48.54 16.82
N ARG A 129 10.47 -49.80 16.59
CA ARG A 129 10.78 -50.74 17.67
C ARG A 129 12.23 -50.45 18.12
N ALA A 130 12.41 -50.48 19.43
CA ALA A 130 13.69 -50.41 20.14
C ALA A 130 14.61 -51.58 19.76
#